data_AF-A0A7J0FW98-F1
#
_entry.id   AF-A0A7J0FW98-F1
#
_cell.length_a   1.000
_cell.length_b   1.000
_cell.length_c   1.000
_cell.angle_alpha   90.00
_cell.angle_beta   90.00
_cell.angle_gamma   90.00
#
_symmetry.space_group_name_H-M   'P 1'
#
loop_
_entity.id
_entity.type
_entity.pdbx_description
1 polymer ?
#
loop_
_entity_poly.entity_id
_entity_poly.type
_entity_poly.pdbx_seq_one_letter_code
_entity_poly.pdbx_strand_id
1 'polypeptide(L)'
;MNLDGELDREEFVKFMQQMTAETLTTISQGLIITLAVAPTVALLTKRATEGVPGVGKVVQKLPNSVYASLVTLAILLFQNAGQAIE
;
A
#
# COMPACT_ATOMS: atom_id res chain seq x y z
N MET A 1 3.41 -34.64 -13.24
CA MET A 1 2.56 -34.93 -12.08
C MET A 1 3.43 -35.76 -11.16
N ASN A 2 3.72 -35.28 -9.94
CA ASN A 2 4.55 -36.00 -8.99
C ASN A 2 3.82 -37.31 -8.61
N LEU A 3 4.50 -38.44 -8.76
CA LEU A 3 3.94 -39.79 -8.57
C LEU A 3 4.50 -40.48 -7.32
N ASP A 4 5.57 -39.97 -6.73
CA ASP A 4 6.22 -40.55 -5.55
C ASP A 4 5.83 -39.84 -4.25
N GLY A 5 5.29 -38.62 -4.34
CA GLY A 5 4.83 -37.84 -3.19
C GLY A 5 5.98 -37.22 -2.38
N GLU A 6 7.23 -37.36 -2.83
CA GLU A 6 8.40 -36.72 -2.23
C GLU A 6 8.80 -35.48 -3.03
N LEU A 7 9.32 -34.47 -2.35
CA LEU A 7 9.73 -33.23 -3.00
C LEU A 7 11.22 -33.31 -3.33
N ASP A 8 11.56 -33.43 -4.61
CA ASP A 8 12.95 -33.34 -5.04
C ASP A 8 13.42 -31.88 -5.23
N ARG A 9 14.73 -31.72 -5.41
CA ARG A 9 15.36 -30.40 -5.56
C ARG A 9 14.85 -29.64 -6.78
N GLU A 10 14.62 -30.32 -7.90
CA GLU A 10 14.18 -29.71 -9.15
C GLU A 10 12.71 -29.29 -9.06
N GLU A 11 11.87 -30.10 -8.42
CA GLU A 11 10.49 -29.76 -8.09
C GLU A 11 10.42 -28.55 -7.15
N PHE A 12 11.23 -28.53 -6.09
CA PHE A 12 11.30 -27.37 -5.21
C PHE A 12 11.72 -26.09 -5.95
N VAL A 13 12.73 -26.17 -6.83
CA VAL A 13 13.18 -25.02 -7.62
C VAL A 13 12.07 -24.53 -8.56
N LYS A 14 11.38 -25.44 -9.26
CA LYS A 14 10.25 -25.07 -10.13
C LYS A 14 9.10 -24.46 -9.34
N PHE A 15 8.78 -25.02 -8.18
CA PHE A 15 7.77 -24.48 -7.28
C PHE A 15 8.11 -23.06 -6.84
N MET A 16 9.34 -22.82 -6.36
CA MET A 16 9.78 -21.48 -5.95
C MET A 16 9.78 -20.50 -7.12
N GLN A 17 10.17 -20.93 -8.32
CA GLN A 17 10.11 -20.10 -9.52
C GLN A 17 8.68 -19.70 -9.87
N GLN A 18 7.75 -20.67 -9.84
CA GLN A 18 6.34 -20.41 -10.12
C GLN A 18 5.73 -19.47 -9.06
N MET A 19 5.91 -19.77 -7.78
CA MET A 19 5.47 -18.90 -6.69
C MET A 19 6.01 -17.48 -6.82
N THR A 20 7.31 -17.34 -7.13
CA THR A 20 7.95 -16.03 -7.26
C THR A 20 7.37 -15.27 -8.46
N ALA A 21 7.21 -15.94 -9.60
CA ALA A 21 6.64 -15.32 -10.80
C ALA A 21 5.19 -14.86 -10.57
N GLU A 22 4.36 -15.69 -9.94
CA GLU A 22 2.99 -15.35 -9.59
C GLU A 22 2.95 -14.18 -8.60
N THR A 23 3.75 -14.22 -7.54
CA THR A 23 3.83 -13.16 -6.53
C THR A 23 4.26 -11.83 -7.13
N LEU A 24 5.32 -11.82 -7.95
CA LEU A 24 5.79 -10.62 -8.63
C LEU A 24 4.73 -10.07 -9.59
N THR A 25 4.01 -10.94 -10.30
CA THR A 25 2.93 -10.52 -11.20
C THR A 25 1.79 -9.87 -10.43
N THR A 26 1.31 -10.50 -9.36
CA THR A 26 0.21 -9.96 -8.56
C THR A 26 0.59 -8.64 -7.88
N ILE A 27 1.78 -8.57 -7.27
CA ILE A 27 2.24 -7.35 -6.60
C ILE A 27 2.47 -6.22 -7.61
N SER A 28 3.11 -6.51 -8.75
CA SER A 28 3.38 -5.48 -9.77
C SER A 28 2.10 -4.89 -10.36
N GLN A 29 1.10 -5.73 -10.65
CA GLN A 29 -0.22 -5.25 -11.10
C GLN A 29 -0.88 -4.35 -10.05
N GLY A 30 -0.86 -4.77 -8.77
CA GLY A 30 -1.35 -3.96 -7.67
C GLY A 30 -0.67 -2.60 -7.61
N LEU A 31 0.67 -2.57 -7.69
CA LEU A 31 1.46 -1.33 -7.67
C LEU A 31 1.15 -0.43 -8.87
N ILE A 32 1.03 -0.97 -10.08
CA ILE A 32 0.69 -0.20 -11.28
C ILE A 32 -0.69 0.44 -11.12
N ILE A 33 -1.68 -0.33 -10.67
CA ILE A 33 -3.03 0.16 -10.42
C ILE A 33 -2.99 1.27 -9.36
N THR A 34 -2.34 1.03 -8.22
CA THR A 34 -2.18 2.03 -7.15
C THR A 34 -1.51 3.29 -7.67
N LEU A 35 -0.43 3.19 -8.45
CA LEU A 35 0.26 4.36 -8.99
C LEU A 35 -0.65 5.17 -9.94
N ALA A 36 -1.46 4.50 -10.75
CA ALA A 36 -2.39 5.16 -11.66
C ALA A 36 -3.54 5.86 -10.92
N VAL A 37 -4.11 5.24 -9.88
CA VAL A 37 -5.30 5.78 -9.19
C VAL A 37 -4.97 6.67 -8.00
N ALA A 38 -3.81 6.51 -7.36
CA ALA A 38 -3.43 7.23 -6.15
C ALA A 38 -3.51 8.76 -6.31
N PRO A 39 -3.06 9.40 -7.42
CA PRO A 39 -3.20 10.84 -7.60
C PRO A 39 -4.66 11.29 -7.61
N THR A 40 -5.52 10.55 -8.31
CA THR A 40 -6.95 10.84 -8.40
C THR A 40 -7.62 10.72 -7.03
N VAL A 41 -7.33 9.64 -6.29
CA VAL A 41 -7.83 9.45 -4.92
C VAL A 41 -7.35 10.61 -4.03
N ALA A 42 -6.06 10.98 -4.09
CA ALA A 42 -5.51 12.08 -3.31
C ALA A 42 -6.21 13.42 -3.61
N LEU A 43 -6.46 13.73 -4.89
CA LEU A 43 -7.16 14.95 -5.29
C LEU A 43 -8.61 14.97 -4.83
N LEU A 44 -9.31 13.84 -4.93
CA LEU A 44 -10.70 13.70 -4.46
C LEU A 44 -10.78 13.87 -2.94
N THR A 45 -9.90 13.20 -2.19
CA THR A 45 -9.84 13.34 -0.73
C THR A 45 -9.49 14.75 -0.32
N LYS A 46 -8.53 15.42 -0.97
CA LYS A 46 -8.21 16.83 -0.70
C LYS A 46 -9.44 17.71 -0.86
N ARG A 47 -10.14 17.64 -2.00
CA ARG A 47 -11.37 18.43 -2.26
C ARG A 47 -12.46 18.17 -1.22
N ALA A 48 -12.64 16.90 -0.82
CA ALA A 48 -13.60 16.54 0.22
C ALA A 48 -13.24 17.20 1.56
N THR A 49 -11.96 17.25 1.93
CA THR A 49 -11.50 17.89 3.19
C THR A 49 -11.53 19.42 3.14
N GLU A 50 -11.37 20.03 1.96
CA GLU A 50 -11.50 21.48 1.76
C GLU A 50 -12.93 22.00 1.94
N GLY A 51 -13.93 21.16 1.65
CA GLY A 51 -15.35 21.49 1.83
C GLY A 51 -15.84 21.45 3.29
N VAL A 52 -15.01 20.98 4.23
CA VAL A 52 -15.39 20.87 5.65
C VAL A 52 -15.30 22.23 6.33
N PRO A 53 -16.43 22.78 6.86
CA PRO A 53 -16.43 24.04 7.59
C PRO A 53 -15.45 24.01 8.77
N GLY A 54 -14.60 25.03 8.90
CA GLY A 54 -13.61 25.15 9.98
C GLY A 54 -12.26 24.48 9.71
N VAL A 55 -12.22 23.33 9.01
CA VAL A 55 -10.97 22.56 8.78
C VAL A 55 -10.35 22.88 7.42
N GLY A 56 -11.17 23.05 6.37
CA GLY A 56 -10.69 23.25 5.00
C GLY A 56 -9.78 24.47 4.80
N LYS A 57 -10.05 25.56 5.52
CA LYS A 57 -9.23 26.79 5.48
C LYS A 57 -7.83 26.60 6.08
N VAL A 58 -7.66 25.69 7.03
CA VAL A 58 -6.38 25.42 7.69
C VAL A 58 -5.53 24.51 6.80
N VAL A 59 -6.15 23.48 6.22
CA VAL A 59 -5.49 22.55 5.28
C VAL A 59 -4.99 23.29 4.04
N GLN A 60 -5.75 24.25 3.50
CA GLN A 60 -5.31 25.07 2.37
C GLN A 60 -4.07 25.95 2.64
N LYS A 61 -3.86 26.35 3.90
CA LYS A 61 -2.75 27.24 4.28
C LYS A 61 -1.48 26.48 4.70
N LEU A 62 -1.56 25.16 4.85
CA LEU A 62 -0.41 24.34 5.23
C LEU A 62 0.49 24.06 4.01
N PRO A 63 1.81 24.29 4.13
CA PRO A 63 2.74 23.82 3.12
C PRO A 63 2.67 22.30 2.96
N ASN A 64 2.79 21.81 1.71
CA ASN A 64 2.72 20.38 1.41
C ASN A 64 3.72 19.53 2.24
N SER A 65 4.90 20.06 2.54
CA SER A 65 5.91 19.38 3.35
C SER A 65 5.43 19.11 4.78
N VAL A 66 4.74 20.07 5.39
CA VAL A 66 4.19 19.94 6.75
C VAL A 66 3.04 18.93 6.75
N TYR A 67 2.13 19.01 5.78
CA TYR A 67 1.04 18.05 5.63
C TYR A 67 1.56 16.62 5.46
N ALA A 68 2.54 16.42 4.57
CA ALA A 68 3.17 15.12 4.36
C ALA A 68 3.77 14.57 5.66
N SER A 69 4.50 15.38 6.42
CA SER A 69 5.09 14.95 7.69
C SER A 69 4.04 14.53 8.73
N LEU A 70 2.93 15.26 8.85
CA LEU A 70 1.84 14.93 9.79
C LEU A 70 1.13 13.63 9.40
N VAL A 71 0.87 13.45 8.11
CA VAL A 71 0.27 12.21 7.59
C VAL A 71 1.19 11.01 7.82
N THR A 72 2.49 11.15 7.54
CA THR A 72 3.47 10.09 7.81
C THR A 72 3.51 9.75 9.30
N LEU A 73 3.52 10.75 10.18
CA LEU A 73 3.49 10.53 11.64
C LEU A 73 2.22 9.80 12.07
N ALA A 74 1.05 10.21 11.55
CA ALA A 74 -0.21 9.57 11.85
C ALA A 74 -0.21 8.11 11.41
N ILE A 75 0.24 7.80 10.19
CA ILE A 75 0.36 6.43 9.68
C ILE A 75 1.24 5.57 10.60
N LEU A 76 2.40 6.07 11.02
CA LEU A 76 3.29 5.36 11.95
C LEU A 76 2.61 5.07 13.30
N LEU A 77 1.90 6.06 13.85
CA LEU A 77 1.18 5.89 15.11
C LEU A 77 0.04 4.86 14.98
N PHE A 78 -0.70 4.87 13.86
CA PHE A 78 -1.75 3.89 13.59
C PHE A 78 -1.20 2.47 13.39
N GLN A 79 -0.07 2.31 12.69
CA GLN A 79 0.58 1.01 12.52
C GLN A 79 1.04 0.44 13.87
N ASN A 80 1.69 1.25 14.70
CA ASN A 80 2.12 0.83 16.04
C ASN A 80 0.94 0.48 16.94
N ALA A 81 -0.17 1.22 16.85
CA ALA A 81 -1.39 0.92 17.62
C ALA A 81 -2.04 -0.40 17.19
N GLY A 82 -2.00 -0.75 15.90
CA GLY A 82 -2.46 -2.05 15.40
C GLY A 82 -1.57 -3.21 15.84
N GLN A 83 -0.24 -3.01 15.86
CA GLN A 83 0.72 -4.01 16.35
C GLN A 83 0.66 -4.23 17.86
N ALA A 84 0.19 -3.26 18.64
CA ALA A 84 0.01 -3.41 20.08
C ALA A 84 -1.24 -4.24 20.47
N ILE A 85 -2.07 -4.63 19.49
CA ILE A 85 -3.31 -5.40 19.69
C ILE A 85 -3.11 -6.89 19.28
N GLU A 86 -1.97 -7.27 18.70
CA GLU A 86 -1.55 -8.69 18.53
C GLU A 86 -0.67 -9.19 19.67
#